data_AF-A0A4S2IRU7-F1
#
_entry.id   AF-A0A4S2IRU7-F1
#
_cell.length_a   1.000
_cell.length_b   1.000
_cell.length_c   1.000
_cell.angle_alpha   90.00
_cell.angle_beta   90.00
_cell.angle_gamma   90.00
#
_symmetry.space_group_name_H-M   'P 1'
#
loop_
_entity.id
_entity.type
_entity.pdbx_description
1 polymer ?
#
loop_
_entity_poly.entity_id
_entity_poly.type
_entity_poly.pdbx_seq_one_letter_code
_entity_poly.pdbx_strand_id
1 'polypeptide(L)'
;MNLDFGAEPLFSWYVVLLFISGAAMLILGVINASGLSKGWRAFNVIAGLGFMGYGIYLGFIFQGGTYIVFFKAFILPVMVIVNFFRSLSRRKATPAPQPMAAPAPYPMAGQQPMAAPAPQPMAAPQSMGAPVPPAAPAPERTV
;
A
#
# COMPACT_ATOMS: atom_id res chain seq x y z
N MET A 1 -33.54 -11.24 22.05
CA MET A 1 -32.29 -10.65 21.52
C MET A 1 -31.55 -10.08 22.72
N ASN A 2 -30.26 -10.36 22.88
CA ASN A 2 -29.50 -9.92 24.07
C ASN A 2 -28.95 -8.50 23.96
N LEU A 3 -29.22 -7.81 22.85
CA LEU A 3 -28.78 -6.43 22.67
C LEU A 3 -29.73 -5.50 23.43
N ASP A 4 -29.28 -5.04 24.59
CA ASP A 4 -29.91 -3.97 25.36
C ASP A 4 -28.89 -2.84 25.57
N PHE A 5 -29.08 -1.73 24.85
CA PHE A 5 -28.19 -0.57 24.91
C PHE A 5 -28.44 0.32 26.14
N GLY A 6 -29.57 0.15 26.83
CA GLY A 6 -29.90 0.88 28.05
C GLY A 6 -29.37 0.19 29.30
N ALA A 7 -29.51 -1.14 29.36
CA ALA A 7 -29.06 -1.94 30.50
C ALA A 7 -27.57 -2.33 30.38
N GLU A 8 -27.13 -2.79 29.21
CA GLU A 8 -25.76 -3.28 28.99
C GLU A 8 -25.11 -2.66 27.74
N PRO A 9 -24.81 -1.34 27.77
CA PRO A 9 -24.27 -0.63 26.62
C PRO A 9 -22.93 -1.19 26.13
N LEU A 10 -22.03 -1.60 27.04
CA LEU A 10 -20.72 -2.14 26.70
C LEU A 10 -20.83 -3.50 25.98
N PHE A 11 -21.71 -4.38 26.45
CA PHE A 11 -21.97 -5.67 25.81
C PHE A 11 -22.54 -5.46 24.42
N SER A 12 -23.57 -4.64 24.31
CA SER A 12 -24.25 -4.39 23.04
C SER A 12 -23.31 -3.78 22.00
N TRP A 13 -22.46 -2.83 22.40
CA TRP A 13 -21.41 -2.31 21.53
C TRP A 13 -20.33 -3.30 21.17
N TYR A 14 -19.92 -4.14 22.10
CA TYR A 14 -18.99 -5.22 21.78
C TYR A 14 -19.55 -6.13 20.68
N VAL A 15 -20.80 -6.56 20.79
CA VAL A 15 -21.44 -7.41 19.78
C VAL A 15 -21.55 -6.71 18.42
N VAL A 16 -21.93 -5.43 18.39
CA VAL A 16 -21.97 -4.65 17.13
C VAL A 16 -20.58 -4.54 16.50
N LEU A 17 -19.54 -4.29 17.29
CA LEU A 17 -18.16 -4.24 16.80
C LEU A 17 -17.71 -5.60 16.23
N LEU A 18 -18.13 -6.72 16.83
CA LEU A 18 -17.92 -8.07 16.29
C LEU A 18 -18.58 -8.21 14.91
N PHE A 19 -19.83 -7.78 14.76
CA PHE A 19 -20.55 -7.84 13.47
C PHE A 19 -19.88 -6.99 12.38
N ILE A 20 -19.57 -5.73 12.67
CA ILE A 20 -18.92 -4.82 11.70
C ILE A 20 -17.55 -5.35 11.29
N SER A 21 -16.74 -5.78 12.26
CA SER A 21 -15.39 -6.31 11.99
C SER A 21 -15.44 -7.63 11.23
N GLY A 22 -16.35 -8.53 11.61
CA GLY A 22 -16.57 -9.80 10.93
C GLY A 22 -16.99 -9.60 9.48
N ALA A 23 -17.95 -8.70 9.23
CA ALA A 23 -18.40 -8.36 7.88
C ALA A 23 -17.26 -7.77 7.05
N ALA A 24 -16.52 -6.79 7.58
CA ALA A 24 -15.39 -6.18 6.88
C ALA A 24 -14.32 -7.22 6.50
N MET A 25 -13.95 -8.10 7.44
CA MET A 25 -12.99 -9.18 7.21
C MET A 25 -13.47 -10.17 6.14
N LEU A 26 -14.74 -10.59 6.18
CA LEU A 26 -15.31 -11.46 5.16
C LEU A 26 -15.30 -10.79 3.79
N ILE A 27 -15.75 -9.55 3.71
CA ILE A 27 -15.75 -8.77 2.47
C ILE A 27 -14.32 -8.71 1.90
N LEU A 28 -13.34 -8.29 2.71
CA LEU A 28 -11.93 -8.17 2.29
C LEU A 28 -11.27 -9.51 1.95
N GLY A 29 -11.66 -10.61 2.59
CA GLY A 29 -11.17 -11.95 2.26
C GLY A 29 -11.71 -12.44 0.90
N VAL A 30 -12.98 -12.16 0.63
CA VAL A 30 -13.67 -12.58 -0.60
C VAL A 30 -13.30 -11.70 -1.78
N ILE A 31 -13.30 -10.38 -1.64
CA ILE A 31 -12.95 -9.47 -2.73
C ILE A 31 -11.43 -9.47 -2.93
N ASN A 32 -10.98 -9.73 -4.16
CA ASN A 32 -9.54 -9.63 -4.50
C ASN A 32 -9.12 -8.17 -4.76
N ALA A 33 -9.52 -7.26 -3.88
CA ALA A 33 -9.38 -5.82 -4.13
C ALA A 33 -8.01 -5.27 -3.68
N SER A 34 -7.32 -5.91 -2.73
CA SER A 34 -6.18 -5.29 -2.04
C SER A 34 -4.80 -5.88 -2.35
N GLY A 35 -4.67 -6.79 -3.33
CA GLY A 35 -3.40 -7.47 -3.60
C GLY A 35 -2.92 -8.36 -2.44
N LEU A 36 -3.84 -8.73 -1.54
CA LEU A 36 -3.57 -9.58 -0.40
C LEU A 36 -3.20 -10.99 -0.87
N SER A 37 -2.15 -11.58 -0.28
CA SER A 37 -1.76 -12.95 -0.61
C SER A 37 -2.88 -13.93 -0.28
N LYS A 38 -2.92 -15.09 -0.98
CA LYS A 38 -3.95 -16.12 -0.77
C LYS A 38 -4.07 -16.53 0.71
N GLY A 39 -2.94 -16.65 1.41
CA GLY A 39 -2.91 -16.98 2.85
C GLY A 39 -3.55 -15.91 3.72
N TRP A 40 -3.25 -14.63 3.47
CA TRP A 40 -3.89 -13.53 4.20
C TRP A 40 -5.39 -13.44 3.92
N ARG A 41 -5.85 -13.76 2.71
CA ARG A 41 -7.28 -13.81 2.40
C ARG A 41 -7.98 -14.91 3.17
N ALA A 42 -7.42 -16.12 3.17
CA ALA A 42 -7.95 -17.24 3.95
C ALA A 42 -8.01 -16.88 5.46
N PHE A 43 -6.96 -16.24 5.98
CA PHE A 43 -6.95 -15.76 7.35
C PHE A 43 -8.08 -14.74 7.64
N ASN A 44 -8.30 -13.77 6.74
CA ASN A 44 -9.40 -12.80 6.88
C ASN A 44 -10.76 -13.49 6.88
N VAL A 45 -10.97 -14.49 6.03
CA VAL A 45 -12.23 -15.25 6.02
C VAL A 45 -12.43 -16.00 7.34
N ILE A 46 -11.41 -16.74 7.81
CA ILE A 46 -11.49 -17.50 9.06
C ILE A 46 -11.71 -16.57 10.26
N ALA A 47 -10.93 -15.49 10.35
CA ALA A 47 -11.11 -14.49 11.39
C ALA A 47 -12.50 -13.85 11.31
N GLY A 48 -12.95 -13.47 10.11
CA GLY A 48 -14.27 -12.90 9.88
C GLY A 48 -15.41 -13.82 10.31
N LEU A 49 -15.32 -15.12 10.01
CA LEU A 49 -16.26 -16.13 10.51
C LEU A 49 -16.21 -16.26 12.04
N GLY A 50 -15.04 -16.19 12.66
CA GLY A 50 -14.90 -16.18 14.11
C GLY A 50 -15.58 -14.97 14.75
N PHE A 51 -15.33 -13.77 14.23
CA PHE A 51 -15.97 -12.53 14.68
C PHE A 51 -17.49 -12.57 14.48
N MET A 52 -17.95 -12.96 13.30
CA MET A 52 -19.37 -13.06 12.98
C MET A 52 -20.07 -14.12 13.83
N GLY A 53 -19.49 -15.31 13.92
CA GLY A 53 -20.04 -16.43 14.70
C GLY A 53 -20.10 -16.11 16.19
N TYR A 54 -19.06 -15.48 16.75
CA TYR A 54 -19.09 -15.07 18.16
C TYR A 54 -20.10 -13.95 18.43
N GLY A 55 -20.23 -12.99 17.51
CA GLY A 55 -21.25 -11.94 17.58
C GLY A 55 -22.67 -12.50 17.53
N ILE A 56 -22.93 -13.47 16.64
CA ILE A 56 -24.22 -14.18 16.57
C ILE A 56 -24.49 -14.95 17.85
N TYR A 57 -23.49 -15.70 18.35
CA TYR A 57 -23.62 -16.45 19.59
C TYR A 57 -24.01 -15.54 20.76
N LEU A 58 -23.26 -14.45 20.98
CA LEU A 58 -23.56 -13.52 22.07
C LEU A 58 -24.89 -12.77 21.87
N GLY A 59 -25.16 -12.28 20.67
CA GLY A 59 -26.34 -11.45 20.40
C GLY A 59 -27.68 -12.21 20.42
N PHE A 60 -27.68 -13.50 20.06
CA PHE A 60 -28.91 -14.25 19.81
C PHE A 60 -29.03 -15.57 20.59
N ILE A 61 -27.93 -16.25 20.91
CA ILE A 61 -27.95 -17.60 21.48
C ILE A 61 -27.65 -17.59 22.98
N PHE A 62 -26.73 -16.73 23.41
CA PHE A 62 -26.33 -16.58 24.80
C PHE A 62 -27.53 -16.17 25.67
N GLN A 63 -27.63 -16.65 26.91
CA GLN A 63 -28.80 -16.39 27.78
C GLN A 63 -28.40 -15.73 29.11
N GLY A 64 -27.13 -15.35 29.25
CA GLY A 64 -26.57 -14.79 30.47
C GLY A 64 -25.42 -15.63 31.04
N GLY A 65 -24.74 -15.08 32.04
CA GLY A 65 -23.53 -15.64 32.63
C GLY A 65 -22.28 -14.85 32.28
N THR A 66 -21.11 -15.49 32.36
CA THR A 66 -19.82 -14.84 32.09
C THR A 66 -19.42 -15.04 30.62
N TYR A 67 -19.08 -13.95 29.95
CA TYR A 67 -18.49 -13.97 28.60
C TYR A 67 -17.10 -13.33 28.64
N ILE A 68 -16.28 -13.65 27.64
CA ILE A 68 -14.91 -13.12 27.54
C ILE A 68 -14.86 -12.10 26.41
N VAL A 69 -14.42 -10.90 26.78
CA VAL A 69 -14.28 -9.79 25.85
C VAL A 69 -12.83 -9.69 25.40
N PHE A 70 -12.61 -9.87 24.10
CA PHE A 70 -11.28 -9.77 23.50
C PHE A 70 -11.13 -8.48 22.72
N PHE A 71 -11.19 -7.31 23.37
CA PHE A 71 -11.04 -6.02 22.67
C PHE A 71 -9.73 -5.94 21.85
N LYS A 72 -8.67 -6.59 22.33
CA LYS A 72 -7.37 -6.71 21.62
C LYS A 72 -7.50 -7.41 20.27
N ALA A 73 -8.47 -8.32 20.10
CA ALA A 73 -8.71 -9.00 18.84
C ALA A 73 -9.13 -8.02 17.73
N PHE A 74 -9.72 -6.86 18.07
CA PHE A 74 -10.12 -5.85 17.09
C PHE A 74 -8.97 -5.02 16.53
N ILE A 75 -7.77 -5.09 17.11
CA ILE A 75 -6.61 -4.38 16.56
C ILE A 75 -6.33 -4.86 15.14
N LEU A 76 -6.41 -6.18 14.92
CA LEU A 76 -6.17 -6.78 13.61
C LEU A 76 -7.15 -6.28 12.54
N PRO A 77 -8.49 -6.41 12.69
CA PRO A 77 -9.43 -5.92 11.69
C PRO A 77 -9.29 -4.41 11.46
N VAL A 78 -9.07 -3.62 12.51
CA VAL A 78 -8.85 -2.17 12.34
C VAL A 78 -7.61 -1.88 11.50
N MET A 79 -6.48 -2.54 11.78
CA MET A 79 -5.25 -2.38 10.97
C MET A 79 -5.47 -2.78 9.51
N VAL A 80 -6.17 -3.90 9.27
CA VAL A 80 -6.47 -4.36 7.91
C VAL A 80 -7.34 -3.34 7.17
N ILE A 81 -8.38 -2.82 7.81
CA ILE A 81 -9.27 -1.80 7.24
C ILE A 81 -8.50 -0.51 6.92
N VAL A 82 -7.69 0.00 7.85
CA VAL A 82 -6.88 1.22 7.64
C VAL A 82 -5.89 1.01 6.50
N ASN A 83 -5.23 -0.14 6.43
CA ASN A 83 -4.31 -0.47 5.35
C ASN A 83 -5.03 -0.58 4.00
N PHE A 84 -6.24 -1.12 3.98
CA PHE A 84 -7.08 -1.18 2.79
C PHE A 84 -7.38 0.23 2.25
N PHE A 85 -7.88 1.14 3.10
CA PHE A 85 -8.14 2.51 2.68
C PHE A 85 -6.87 3.25 2.25
N ARG A 86 -5.76 3.05 2.97
CA ARG A 86 -4.47 3.63 2.60
C ARG A 86 -3.99 3.13 1.22
N SER A 87 -4.22 1.85 0.91
CA SER A 87 -3.91 1.29 -0.41
C SER A 87 -4.75 1.91 -1.52
N LEU A 88 -6.03 2.20 -1.23
CA LEU A 88 -6.95 2.82 -2.19
C LEU A 88 -6.56 4.28 -2.49
N SER A 89 -6.16 5.05 -1.47
CA SER A 89 -5.68 6.42 -1.65
C SER A 89 -4.40 6.48 -2.49
N ARG A 90 -3.47 5.53 -2.32
CA ARG A 90 -2.25 5.46 -3.13
C ARG A 90 -2.53 5.18 -4.60
N ARG A 91 -3.48 4.30 -4.91
CA ARG A 91 -3.87 4.01 -6.31
C ARG A 91 -4.44 5.23 -7.03
N LYS A 92 -5.12 6.12 -6.31
CA LYS A 92 -5.61 7.39 -6.88
C LYS A 92 -4.49 8.40 -7.14
N ALA A 93 -3.37 8.29 -6.43
CA ALA A 93 -2.25 9.21 -6.51
C ALA A 93 -1.13 8.76 -7.47
N THR A 94 -1.15 7.51 -7.96
CA THR A 94 -0.18 7.04 -8.95
C THR A 94 -0.61 7.48 -10.35
N PRO A 95 0.12 8.39 -11.04
CA PRO A 95 -0.07 8.62 -12.46
C PRO A 95 0.17 7.31 -13.20
N ALA A 96 -0.58 7.04 -14.27
CA ALA A 96 -0.38 5.87 -15.11
C ALA A 96 1.13 5.66 -15.38
N PRO A 97 1.66 4.42 -15.28
CA PRO A 97 3.04 4.15 -15.67
C PRO A 97 3.23 4.74 -17.06
N GLN A 98 4.06 5.78 -17.18
CA GLN A 98 4.42 6.26 -18.50
C GLN A 98 5.06 5.06 -19.21
N PRO A 99 4.59 4.69 -20.42
CA PRO A 99 5.24 3.63 -21.16
C PRO A 99 6.71 4.05 -21.28
N MET A 100 7.57 3.27 -20.63
CA MET A 100 9.01 3.41 -20.81
C MET A 100 9.23 3.25 -22.31
N ALA A 101 9.59 4.36 -22.97
CA ALA A 101 9.75 4.39 -24.40
C ALA A 101 10.64 3.23 -24.80
N ALA A 102 10.14 2.35 -25.67
CA ALA A 102 10.93 1.26 -26.20
C ALA A 102 12.23 1.84 -26.77
N PRO A 103 13.39 1.19 -26.56
CA PRO A 103 14.62 1.60 -27.23
C PRO A 103 14.35 1.74 -28.72
N ALA A 104 14.58 2.93 -29.27
CA ALA A 104 14.34 3.21 -30.67
C ALA A 104 15.09 2.17 -31.54
N PRO A 105 14.44 1.55 -32.55
CA PRO A 105 15.12 0.64 -33.44
C PRO A 105 16.27 1.37 -34.15
N TYR A 106 17.47 0.82 -33.99
CA TYR A 106 18.65 1.27 -34.72
C TYR A 106 18.34 1.26 -36.22
N PRO A 107 18.48 2.39 -36.94
CA PRO A 107 18.31 2.39 -38.38
C PRO A 107 19.44 1.55 -38.99
N MET A 108 19.09 0.34 -39.45
CA MET A 108 19.90 -0.43 -40.39
C MET A 108 19.91 0.32 -41.73
N ALA A 109 20.80 1.31 -41.83
CA ALA A 109 21.10 1.97 -43.07
C ALA A 109 21.84 0.98 -43.98
N GLY A 110 21.28 0.77 -45.17
CA GLY A 110 21.78 -0.16 -46.17
C GLY A 110 23.25 0.07 -46.52
N GLN A 111 23.87 -1.03 -46.95
CA GLN A 111 25.21 -1.13 -47.51
C GLN A 111 25.51 0.05 -48.45
N GLN A 112 26.44 0.93 -48.05
CA GLN A 112 27.09 1.87 -48.95
C GLN A 112 28.41 1.25 -49.45
N PRO A 113 28.75 1.39 -50.75
CA PRO A 113 29.98 0.84 -51.30
C PRO A 113 31.21 1.52 -50.71
N MET A 114 32.21 0.70 -50.42
CA MET A 114 33.49 1.02 -49.79
C MET A 114 34.26 2.08 -50.60
N ALA A 115 34.53 3.24 -49.98
CA ALA A 115 35.45 4.26 -50.49
C ALA A 115 36.59 4.48 -49.47
N ALA A 116 37.80 4.63 -50.01
CA ALA A 116 39.11 4.55 -49.36
C ALA A 116 39.35 5.47 -48.14
N PRO A 117 40.26 5.11 -47.21
CA PRO A 117 40.45 5.85 -45.95
C PRO A 117 41.32 7.09 -46.17
N ALA A 118 40.87 8.23 -45.63
CA ALA A 118 41.66 9.46 -45.51
C ALA A 118 41.60 9.99 -44.06
N PRO A 119 42.68 10.62 -43.55
CA PRO A 119 43.03 10.60 -42.13
C PRO A 119 42.26 11.61 -41.27
N GLN A 120 41.84 11.20 -40.07
CA GLN A 120 41.56 12.09 -38.93
C GLN A 120 42.89 12.66 -38.42
N PRO A 121 43.01 13.94 -37.97
CA PRO A 121 42.26 14.45 -36.82
C PRO A 121 41.98 15.98 -36.80
N MET A 122 40.88 16.44 -36.20
CA MET A 122 40.91 17.75 -35.53
C MET A 122 39.83 17.90 -34.45
N ALA A 123 40.23 18.64 -33.41
CA ALA A 123 39.66 18.72 -32.08
C ALA A 123 38.33 19.49 -31.97
N ALA A 124 37.68 19.26 -30.82
CA ALA A 124 36.38 19.74 -30.39
C ALA A 124 36.21 21.28 -30.36
N PRO A 125 34.97 21.77 -30.51
CA PRO A 125 34.53 23.01 -29.88
C PRO A 125 33.80 22.67 -28.56
N GLN A 126 34.46 22.93 -27.44
CA GLN A 126 33.82 22.99 -26.11
C GLN A 126 32.75 24.10 -26.12
N SER A 127 31.52 23.76 -25.73
CA SER A 127 30.47 24.76 -25.54
C SER A 127 30.71 25.51 -24.24
N MET A 128 30.81 26.83 -24.38
CA MET A 128 30.91 27.81 -23.32
C MET A 128 29.67 27.80 -22.43
N GLY A 129 29.91 27.90 -21.11
CA GLY A 129 29.10 28.80 -20.27
C GLY A 129 28.40 28.17 -19.07
N ALA A 130 29.01 28.31 -17.90
CA ALA A 130 28.30 28.70 -16.68
C ALA A 130 29.28 29.41 -15.73
N PRO A 131 29.01 30.64 -15.24
CA PRO A 131 29.87 31.32 -14.29
C PRO A 131 29.84 30.62 -12.92
N VAL A 132 31.02 30.36 -12.36
CA VAL A 132 31.20 29.83 -11.00
C VAL A 132 31.12 30.99 -10.01
N PRO A 133 30.27 30.97 -8.98
CA PRO A 133 30.24 32.00 -7.95
C PRO A 133 31.52 31.96 -7.08
N PRO A 134 32.08 33.11 -6.69
CA PRO A 134 33.32 33.15 -5.91
C PRO A 134 33.11 32.65 -4.47
N ALA A 135 33.97 31.72 -4.06
CA ALA A 135 34.07 31.25 -2.69
C ALA A 135 34.78 32.30 -1.81
N ALA A 136 34.16 32.66 -0.68
CA ALA A 136 34.76 33.54 0.32
C ALA A 136 35.83 32.76 1.12
N PRO A 137 37.04 33.31 1.33
CA PRO A 137 38.09 32.63 2.07
C PRO A 137 37.83 32.63 3.59
N ALA A 138 38.05 31.47 4.20
CA ALA A 138 38.04 31.27 5.64
C ALA A 138 39.32 31.86 6.28
N PRO A 139 39.24 32.50 7.45
CA PRO A 139 40.43 33.00 8.15
C PRO A 139 41.25 31.84 8.74
N GLU A 140 42.53 31.82 8.37
CA GLU A 140 43.57 30.92 8.88
C GLU A 140 43.71 31.02 10.41
N ARG A 141 43.81 29.85 11.05
CA ARG A 141 44.41 29.68 12.38
C ARG A 141 45.93 29.55 12.18
N THR A 142 46.70 30.40 12.84
CA THR A 142 48.13 30.17 13.09
C THR A 142 48.49 30.56 14.52
N VAL A 143 48.96 29.51 15.23
CA VAL A 143 49.83 29.36 16.41
C VAL A 143 49.98 30.53 17.39
#